data_AF-A0A8S3S9N5-F1
#
_entry.id   AF-A0A8S3S9N5-F1
#
_cell.length_a   1.000
_cell.length_b   1.000
_cell.length_c   1.000
_cell.angle_alpha   90.00
_cell.angle_beta   90.00
_cell.angle_gamma   90.00
#
_symmetry.space_group_name_H-M   'P 1'
#
loop_
_entity.id
_entity.type
_entity.pdbx_description
1 polymer ?
#
loop_
_entity_poly.entity_id
_entity_poly.type
_entity_poly.pdbx_seq_one_letter_code
_entity_poly.pdbx_strand_id
1 'polypeptide(L)'
;MGEEVMNRLAQDVLELEDRIEERDRAAEQMTTDEFIDQMRNKNTSRKTNSDVNKLKTWLSDQNELREFHEIPPQELDLLLARIFMTAKKCDGGDYEPDTLKSIQGSINRHLTEKHCNIDLIKDKEFKHSRDVLMSKRKLLRQSGKGNKPKKAEPLTKEEIDILYQKKLLGADFIQRLRNGENILIAEGYLFEFGRRGYLKYGANTPEVVVENPELVEVMHEEFVHAGSDVVEAFTVEKKLKIIGREDDLEKLNKTALRIARKVARKHNKLFAFGLCNSTVFVPGDEKANAKVRDMFKEQIEWAVEEGVDYIIGETFNALGEAMLALECIKEYGKGKPAVITIAAYFPDITTDDVPIPEACRILEENGAAVVGLNCARGPETMLPLLREIRKTCKGPIAALPVPFRCTDEYRTFQSLKDPKTGKHLYLNDLESVRCNSADIRHFAHEAKQIGVQYIGLCCGNFTSYFRELAEVYGTTPPASHYSPDMSMNSVFGDEETGVTNSLAAKMKEFTLGIKK
;
A
#
# COMPACT_ATOMS: atom_id res chain seq x y z
N MET A 1 -32.00 -57.29 41.20
CA MET A 1 -31.45 -56.35 42.20
C MET A 1 -32.27 -56.51 43.45
N GLY A 2 -31.64 -56.97 44.54
CA GLY A 2 -32.33 -57.40 45.76
C GLY A 2 -32.90 -56.24 46.56
N GLU A 3 -33.95 -56.52 47.35
CA GLU A 3 -34.65 -55.64 48.30
C GLU A 3 -33.73 -54.68 49.09
N GLU A 4 -32.52 -55.12 49.41
CA GLU A 4 -31.51 -54.37 50.15
C GLU A 4 -31.05 -53.07 49.43
N VAL A 5 -30.98 -53.09 48.10
CA VAL A 5 -30.61 -51.91 47.30
C VAL A 5 -31.75 -50.90 47.23
N MET A 6 -33.00 -51.38 47.17
CA MET A 6 -34.19 -50.53 47.18
C MET A 6 -34.39 -49.84 48.54
N ASN A 7 -34.10 -50.53 49.65
CA ASN A 7 -34.18 -49.93 50.98
C ASN A 7 -33.11 -48.86 51.22
N ARG A 8 -31.87 -49.04 50.72
CA ARG A 8 -30.84 -47.97 50.79
C ARG A 8 -31.23 -46.75 49.96
N LEU A 9 -31.71 -46.95 48.74
CA LEU A 9 -32.19 -45.84 47.89
C LEU A 9 -33.36 -45.09 48.55
N ALA A 10 -34.29 -45.79 49.20
CA ALA A 10 -35.38 -45.15 49.92
C ALA A 10 -34.88 -44.31 51.11
N GLN A 11 -33.85 -44.78 51.82
CA GLN A 11 -33.25 -44.07 52.94
C GLN A 11 -32.43 -42.84 52.49
N ASP A 12 -31.68 -42.96 51.40
CA ASP A 12 -30.95 -41.83 50.79
C ASP A 12 -31.93 -40.75 50.28
N VAL A 13 -33.09 -41.14 49.74
CA VAL A 13 -34.15 -40.21 49.31
C VAL A 13 -34.77 -39.49 50.50
N LEU A 14 -35.06 -40.19 51.59
CA LEU A 14 -35.56 -39.57 52.84
C LEU A 14 -34.56 -38.57 53.44
N GLU A 15 -33.27 -38.91 53.49
CA GLU A 15 -32.22 -37.97 53.94
C GLU A 15 -32.08 -36.75 53.03
N LEU A 16 -32.31 -36.92 51.72
CA LEU A 16 -32.33 -35.82 50.76
C LEU A 16 -33.56 -34.92 50.96
N GLU A 17 -34.74 -35.49 51.19
CA GLU A 17 -35.98 -34.76 51.47
C GLU A 17 -35.86 -33.93 52.76
N ASP A 18 -35.33 -34.52 53.85
CA ASP A 18 -35.08 -33.81 55.11
C ASP A 18 -34.11 -32.63 54.93
N ARG A 19 -33.04 -32.82 54.14
CA ARG A 19 -32.07 -31.75 53.84
C ARG A 19 -32.66 -30.64 52.96
N ILE A 20 -33.61 -30.98 52.09
CA ILE A 20 -34.34 -29.98 51.27
C ILE A 20 -35.28 -29.19 52.18
N GLU A 21 -36.04 -29.85 53.07
CA GLU A 21 -36.91 -29.18 54.03
C GLU A 21 -36.14 -28.27 55.01
N GLU A 22 -34.98 -28.69 55.51
CA GLU A 22 -34.14 -27.84 56.36
C GLU A 22 -33.64 -26.61 55.60
N ARG A 23 -33.24 -26.78 54.34
CA ARG A 23 -32.79 -25.67 53.48
C ARG A 23 -33.93 -24.70 53.19
N ASP A 24 -35.13 -25.21 52.93
CA ASP A 24 -36.30 -24.39 52.62
C ASP A 24 -36.80 -23.64 53.89
N ARG A 25 -36.78 -24.28 55.08
CA ARG A 25 -37.00 -23.61 56.38
C ARG A 25 -35.95 -22.52 56.68
N ALA A 26 -34.68 -22.76 56.34
CA ALA A 26 -33.63 -21.77 56.50
C ALA A 26 -33.81 -20.58 55.54
N ALA A 27 -34.35 -20.81 54.34
CA ALA A 27 -34.67 -19.75 53.38
C ALA A 27 -35.88 -18.90 53.83
N GLU A 28 -36.86 -19.48 54.52
CA GLU A 28 -38.03 -18.76 55.06
C GLU A 28 -37.70 -17.84 56.25
N GLN A 29 -36.59 -18.11 56.97
CA GLN A 29 -36.13 -17.29 58.09
C GLN A 29 -35.13 -16.20 57.68
N MET A 30 -34.72 -16.18 56.41
CA MET A 30 -33.66 -15.30 55.92
C MET A 30 -34.22 -13.91 55.56
N THR A 31 -33.54 -12.85 56.01
CA THR A 31 -33.91 -11.48 55.64
C THR A 31 -33.67 -11.23 54.15
N THR A 32 -34.34 -10.22 53.58
CA THR A 32 -34.21 -9.87 52.15
C THR A 32 -32.77 -9.50 51.80
N ASP A 33 -32.03 -8.88 52.72
CA ASP A 33 -30.62 -8.53 52.56
C ASP A 33 -29.70 -9.76 52.61
N GLU A 34 -29.96 -10.71 53.52
CA GLU A 34 -29.21 -11.97 53.61
C GLU A 34 -29.42 -12.86 52.38
N PHE A 35 -30.63 -12.86 51.80
CA PHE A 35 -30.93 -13.55 50.54
C PHE A 35 -30.14 -12.95 49.36
N ILE A 36 -30.12 -11.62 49.26
CA ILE A 36 -29.35 -10.91 48.23
C ILE A 36 -27.86 -11.20 48.39
N ASP A 37 -27.33 -11.19 49.61
CA ASP A 37 -25.91 -11.47 49.87
C ASP A 37 -25.52 -12.92 49.60
N GLN A 38 -26.41 -13.91 49.84
CA GLN A 38 -26.16 -15.30 49.47
C GLN A 38 -26.11 -15.52 47.94
N MET A 39 -26.91 -14.76 47.19
CA MET A 39 -26.96 -14.83 45.72
C MET A 39 -25.83 -14.03 45.04
N ARG A 40 -25.10 -13.20 45.78
CA ARG A 40 -23.91 -12.50 45.26
C ARG A 40 -22.80 -13.50 44.96
N ASN A 41 -22.13 -13.29 43.82
CA ASN A 41 -20.97 -14.11 43.46
C ASN A 41 -19.83 -13.88 44.48
N LYS A 42 -19.58 -14.89 45.32
CA LYS A 42 -18.57 -14.85 46.39
C LYS A 42 -17.16 -14.46 45.89
N ASN A 43 -16.78 -14.84 44.67
CA ASN A 43 -15.49 -14.47 44.09
C ASN A 43 -15.44 -12.98 43.73
N THR A 44 -16.54 -12.45 43.22
CA THR A 44 -16.69 -11.03 42.91
C THR A 44 -16.61 -10.17 44.17
N SER A 45 -17.32 -10.54 45.24
CA SER A 45 -17.28 -9.80 46.52
C SER A 45 -15.89 -9.83 47.17
N ARG A 46 -15.23 -10.99 47.19
CA ARG A 46 -13.85 -11.11 47.68
C ARG A 46 -12.88 -10.22 46.91
N LYS A 47 -13.00 -10.19 45.58
CA LYS A 47 -12.17 -9.33 44.73
C LYS A 47 -12.46 -7.85 44.97
N THR A 48 -13.72 -7.44 45.07
CA THR A 48 -14.11 -6.06 45.42
C THR A 48 -13.41 -5.62 46.70
N ASN A 49 -13.56 -6.39 47.78
CA ASN A 49 -12.98 -6.06 49.08
C ASN A 49 -11.45 -6.00 49.03
N SER A 50 -10.80 -6.94 48.32
CA SER A 50 -9.34 -6.94 48.17
C SER A 50 -8.84 -5.70 47.42
N ASP A 51 -9.48 -5.34 46.31
CA ASP A 51 -9.09 -4.18 45.50
C ASP A 51 -9.35 -2.87 46.26
N VAL A 52 -10.49 -2.74 46.92
CA VAL A 52 -10.87 -1.57 47.74
C VAL A 52 -9.89 -1.39 48.91
N ASN A 53 -9.54 -2.45 49.63
CA ASN A 53 -8.61 -2.35 50.77
C ASN A 53 -7.20 -1.92 50.35
N LYS A 54 -6.71 -2.37 49.18
CA LYS A 54 -5.43 -1.91 48.64
C LYS A 54 -5.43 -0.42 48.34
N LEU A 55 -6.55 0.07 47.80
CA LEU A 55 -6.71 1.48 47.48
C LEU A 55 -6.86 2.34 48.73
N LYS A 56 -7.58 1.87 49.75
CA LYS A 56 -7.64 2.53 51.06
C LYS A 56 -6.25 2.64 51.70
N THR A 57 -5.45 1.57 51.61
CA THR A 57 -4.05 1.59 52.09
C THR A 57 -3.25 2.66 51.36
N TRP A 58 -3.38 2.74 50.03
CA TRP A 58 -2.72 3.77 49.24
C TRP A 58 -3.19 5.19 49.58
N LEU A 59 -4.49 5.40 49.84
CA LEU A 59 -5.03 6.69 50.29
C LEU A 59 -4.45 7.09 51.64
N SER A 60 -4.37 6.16 52.59
CA SER A 60 -3.74 6.39 53.90
C SER A 60 -2.27 6.80 53.75
N ASP A 61 -1.51 6.18 52.83
CA ASP A 61 -0.12 6.58 52.53
C ASP A 61 0.00 8.00 51.96
N GLN A 62 -1.10 8.54 51.39
CA GLN A 62 -1.20 9.91 50.90
C GLN A 62 -1.90 10.85 51.91
N ASN A 63 -2.05 10.41 53.17
CA ASN A 63 -2.71 11.14 54.26
C ASN A 63 -4.19 11.48 53.98
N GLU A 64 -4.86 10.66 53.17
CA GLU A 64 -6.31 10.71 52.92
C GLU A 64 -7.01 9.61 53.71
N LEU A 65 -7.76 10.01 54.75
CA LEU A 65 -8.40 9.09 55.70
C LEU A 65 -9.91 8.96 55.47
N ARG A 66 -10.50 9.75 54.57
CA ARG A 66 -11.93 9.70 54.25
C ARG A 66 -12.26 8.42 53.48
N GLU A 67 -13.46 7.90 53.70
CA GLU A 67 -14.01 6.81 52.89
C GLU A 67 -14.40 7.33 51.49
N PHE A 68 -14.36 6.46 50.47
CA PHE A 68 -14.63 6.87 49.07
C PHE A 68 -15.97 7.59 48.90
N HIS A 69 -16.98 7.23 49.70
CA HIS A 69 -18.32 7.81 49.65
C HIS A 69 -18.44 9.15 50.38
N GLU A 70 -17.44 9.54 51.18
CA GLU A 70 -17.39 10.82 51.91
C GLU A 70 -16.64 11.89 51.11
N ILE A 71 -15.96 11.50 50.04
CA ILE A 71 -15.20 12.38 49.17
C ILE A 71 -16.11 12.95 48.08
N PRO A 72 -16.17 14.28 47.88
CA PRO A 72 -16.89 14.90 46.79
C PRO A 72 -16.52 14.30 45.42
N PRO A 73 -17.47 14.09 44.49
CA PRO A 73 -17.22 13.39 43.23
C PRO A 73 -16.05 13.93 42.40
N GLN A 74 -15.91 15.27 42.31
CA GLN A 74 -14.83 15.92 41.57
C GLN A 74 -13.46 15.71 42.23
N GLU A 75 -13.42 15.68 43.56
CA GLU A 75 -12.19 15.40 44.31
C GLU A 75 -11.80 13.92 44.19
N LEU A 76 -12.80 13.04 44.25
CA LEU A 76 -12.63 11.61 44.05
C LEU A 76 -12.10 11.28 42.64
N ASP A 77 -12.58 11.97 41.60
CA ASP A 77 -12.08 11.80 40.22
C ASP A 77 -10.58 12.12 40.11
N LEU A 78 -10.12 13.20 40.74
CA LEU A 78 -8.70 13.57 40.76
C LEU A 78 -7.83 12.55 41.51
N LEU A 79 -8.32 12.03 42.63
CA LEU A 79 -7.64 10.99 43.39
C LEU A 79 -7.54 9.69 42.58
N LEU A 80 -8.64 9.26 41.95
CA LEU A 80 -8.66 8.08 41.09
C LEU A 80 -7.74 8.23 39.87
N ALA A 81 -7.70 9.41 39.26
CA ALA A 81 -6.76 9.70 38.18
C ALA A 81 -5.31 9.51 38.64
N ARG A 82 -4.95 10.04 39.82
CA ARG A 82 -3.61 9.87 40.38
C ARG A 82 -3.29 8.39 40.65
N ILE A 83 -4.22 7.68 41.28
CA ILE A 83 -4.11 6.24 41.53
C ILE A 83 -3.83 5.47 40.23
N PHE A 84 -4.64 5.66 39.20
CA PHE A 84 -4.45 4.91 37.94
C PHE A 84 -3.17 5.29 37.22
N MET A 85 -2.72 6.54 37.33
CA MET A 85 -1.45 6.99 36.75
C MET A 85 -0.25 6.31 37.41
N THR A 86 -0.24 6.23 38.75
CA THR A 86 0.89 5.75 39.55
C THR A 86 0.78 4.29 40.00
N ALA A 87 -0.30 3.59 39.67
CA ALA A 87 -0.55 2.21 40.11
C ALA A 87 0.60 1.25 39.76
N LYS A 88 1.17 0.62 40.78
CA LYS A 88 2.20 -0.43 40.71
C LYS A 88 1.85 -1.56 41.69
N LYS A 89 2.30 -2.77 41.39
CA LYS A 89 2.23 -3.93 42.28
C LYS A 89 3.22 -3.74 43.46
N CYS A 90 3.06 -4.55 44.51
CA CYS A 90 3.94 -4.50 45.69
C CYS A 90 5.41 -4.81 45.38
N ASP A 91 5.69 -5.52 44.27
CA ASP A 91 7.04 -5.80 43.77
C ASP A 91 7.64 -4.65 42.93
N GLY A 92 6.93 -3.51 42.82
CA GLY A 92 7.31 -2.37 41.98
C GLY A 92 6.97 -2.53 40.50
N GLY A 93 6.47 -3.70 40.08
CA GLY A 93 6.08 -3.99 38.71
C GLY A 93 4.76 -3.33 38.29
N ASP A 94 4.57 -3.13 36.99
CA ASP A 94 3.29 -2.63 36.46
C ASP A 94 2.17 -3.67 36.53
N TYR A 95 0.94 -3.19 36.76
CA TYR A 95 -0.28 -3.97 36.57
C TYR A 95 -0.55 -4.25 35.08
N GLU A 96 -1.27 -5.33 34.81
CA GLU A 96 -1.79 -5.60 33.47
C GLU A 96 -2.90 -4.59 33.09
N PRO A 97 -3.03 -4.21 31.80
CA PRO A 97 -4.01 -3.22 31.36
C PRO A 97 -5.45 -3.56 31.77
N ASP A 98 -5.83 -4.83 31.71
CA ASP A 98 -7.19 -5.25 32.05
C ASP A 98 -7.37 -5.47 33.55
N THR A 99 -6.29 -5.66 34.32
CA THR A 99 -6.34 -5.61 35.79
C THR A 99 -6.72 -4.23 36.27
N LEU A 100 -6.15 -3.16 35.70
CA LEU A 100 -6.51 -1.78 36.08
C LEU A 100 -7.98 -1.47 35.76
N LYS A 101 -8.48 -1.89 34.60
CA LYS A 101 -9.91 -1.79 34.27
C LYS A 101 -10.78 -2.57 35.26
N SER A 102 -10.33 -3.77 35.66
CA SER A 102 -11.05 -4.58 36.64
C SER A 102 -11.07 -3.92 38.02
N ILE A 103 -10.00 -3.24 38.43
CA ILE A 103 -9.96 -2.49 39.70
C ILE A 103 -10.98 -1.35 39.67
N GLN A 104 -11.07 -0.58 38.57
CA GLN A 104 -12.12 0.44 38.43
C GLN A 104 -13.53 -0.15 38.61
N GLY A 105 -13.79 -1.33 38.02
CA GLY A 105 -15.05 -2.04 38.20
C GLY A 105 -15.33 -2.47 39.64
N SER A 106 -14.29 -2.84 40.40
CA SER A 106 -14.40 -3.14 41.83
C SER A 106 -14.78 -1.90 42.65
N ILE A 107 -14.15 -0.75 42.39
CA ILE A 107 -14.48 0.51 43.09
C ILE A 107 -15.92 0.93 42.78
N ASN A 108 -16.30 0.88 41.50
CA ASN A 108 -17.66 1.23 41.07
C ASN A 108 -18.70 0.38 41.81
N ARG A 109 -18.45 -0.93 41.89
CA ARG A 109 -19.33 -1.86 42.62
C ARG A 109 -19.42 -1.51 44.11
N HIS A 110 -18.30 -1.19 44.75
CA HIS A 110 -18.27 -0.81 46.17
C HIS A 110 -19.09 0.45 46.45
N LEU A 111 -18.98 1.46 45.58
CA LEU A 111 -19.78 2.69 45.69
C LEU A 111 -21.28 2.42 45.52
N THR A 112 -21.64 1.58 44.54
CA THR A 112 -23.04 1.17 44.35
C THR A 112 -23.59 0.39 45.56
N GLU A 113 -22.80 -0.52 46.14
CA GLU A 113 -23.17 -1.33 47.31
C GLU A 113 -23.36 -0.49 48.59
N LYS A 114 -22.69 0.66 48.70
CA LYS A 114 -22.85 1.61 49.81
C LYS A 114 -23.99 2.62 49.60
N HIS A 115 -24.86 2.36 48.62
CA HIS A 115 -25.97 3.24 48.23
C HIS A 115 -25.52 4.67 47.87
N CYS A 116 -24.30 4.82 47.38
CA CYS A 116 -23.85 6.08 46.82
C CYS A 116 -24.47 6.23 45.43
N ASN A 117 -25.14 7.36 45.18
CA ASN A 117 -25.73 7.67 43.87
C ASN A 117 -24.63 8.16 42.90
N ILE A 118 -23.57 7.36 42.74
CA ILE A 118 -22.35 7.67 41.99
C ILE A 118 -21.97 6.46 41.13
N ASP A 119 -21.79 6.67 39.82
CA ASP A 119 -21.34 5.69 38.84
C ASP A 119 -20.07 6.19 38.12
N LEU A 120 -18.91 5.65 38.50
CA LEU A 120 -17.59 5.98 37.94
C LEU A 120 -17.47 5.66 36.44
N ILE A 121 -18.36 4.82 35.91
CA ILE A 121 -18.35 4.37 34.52
C ILE A 121 -19.20 5.31 33.67
N LYS A 122 -20.28 5.89 34.20
CA LYS A 122 -21.25 6.68 33.43
C LYS A 122 -21.24 8.17 33.75
N ASP A 123 -21.04 8.56 35.00
CA ASP A 123 -21.18 9.95 35.43
C ASP A 123 -20.14 10.85 34.77
N LYS A 124 -20.50 12.11 34.50
CA LYS A 124 -19.66 13.05 33.74
C LYS A 124 -18.47 13.53 34.58
N GLU A 125 -18.68 13.59 35.89
CA GLU A 125 -17.75 13.96 36.94
C GLU A 125 -16.49 13.10 36.91
N PHE A 126 -16.57 11.85 36.44
CA PHE A 126 -15.44 10.90 36.39
C PHE A 126 -14.76 10.79 35.01
N LYS A 127 -14.93 11.81 34.15
CA LYS A 127 -14.30 11.80 32.82
C LYS A 127 -12.76 11.77 32.92
N HIS A 128 -12.16 12.53 33.85
CA HIS A 128 -10.71 12.66 33.89
C HIS A 128 -10.03 11.35 34.29
N SER A 129 -10.47 10.69 35.36
CA SER A 129 -9.92 9.39 35.77
C SER A 129 -10.11 8.31 34.70
N ARG A 130 -11.23 8.31 33.96
CA ARG A 130 -11.45 7.41 32.82
C ARG A 130 -10.44 7.66 31.70
N ASP A 131 -10.19 8.91 31.33
CA ASP A 131 -9.23 9.28 30.28
C ASP A 131 -7.79 8.91 30.69
N VAL A 132 -7.43 9.12 31.96
CA VAL A 132 -6.13 8.72 32.51
C VAL A 132 -5.98 7.19 32.53
N LEU A 133 -7.00 6.45 32.98
CA LEU A 133 -6.99 4.99 32.96
C LEU A 133 -6.87 4.45 31.53
N MET A 134 -7.60 5.01 30.57
CA MET A 134 -7.49 4.65 29.15
C MET A 134 -6.08 4.89 28.62
N SER A 135 -5.49 6.05 28.95
CA SER A 135 -4.14 6.43 28.54
C SER A 135 -3.07 5.53 29.17
N LYS A 136 -3.17 5.24 30.48
CA LYS A 136 -2.29 4.29 31.17
C LYS A 136 -2.38 2.89 30.57
N ARG A 137 -3.58 2.41 30.28
CA ARG A 137 -3.77 1.10 29.62
C ARG A 137 -3.17 1.06 28.23
N LYS A 138 -3.24 2.16 27.47
CA LYS A 138 -2.57 2.29 26.16
C LYS A 138 -1.05 2.25 26.32
N LEU A 139 -0.50 2.98 27.29
CA LEU A 139 0.93 2.98 27.62
C LEU A 139 1.43 1.58 27.99
N LEU A 140 0.72 0.88 28.89
CA LEU A 140 1.08 -0.48 29.32
C LEU A 140 1.04 -1.49 28.17
N ARG A 141 0.09 -1.32 27.23
CA ARG A 141 0.04 -2.13 26.00
C ARG A 141 1.19 -1.80 25.05
N GLN A 142 1.63 -0.54 24.99
CA GLN A 142 2.81 -0.14 24.22
C GLN A 142 4.09 -0.72 24.84
N SER A 143 4.17 -0.82 26.17
CA SER A 143 5.30 -1.43 26.89
C SER A 143 5.22 -2.97 26.99
N GLY A 144 4.42 -3.62 26.14
CA GLY A 144 4.36 -5.09 26.04
C GLY A 144 3.56 -5.84 27.12
N LYS A 145 2.73 -5.16 27.92
CA LYS A 145 1.80 -5.81 28.89
C LYS A 145 0.43 -6.10 28.25
N GLY A 146 -0.16 -7.26 28.55
CA GLY A 146 -1.52 -7.67 28.13
C GLY A 146 -1.59 -9.08 27.53
N ASN A 147 -2.81 -9.57 27.25
CA ASN A 147 -3.13 -10.93 26.75
C ASN A 147 -2.60 -11.29 25.34
N LYS A 148 -1.64 -10.53 24.79
CA LYS A 148 -0.86 -10.92 23.60
C LYS A 148 0.62 -10.65 23.89
N PRO A 149 1.34 -11.57 24.56
CA PRO A 149 2.78 -11.44 24.69
C PRO A 149 3.38 -11.46 23.27
N LYS A 150 4.26 -10.50 22.95
CA LYS A 150 4.87 -10.28 21.63
C LYS A 150 4.04 -9.51 20.59
N LYS A 151 3.42 -8.38 20.95
CA LYS A 151 3.17 -7.37 19.93
C LYS A 151 4.51 -6.68 19.64
N ALA A 152 5.12 -7.00 18.50
CA ALA A 152 6.39 -6.40 18.08
C ALA A 152 6.28 -4.87 18.19
N GLU A 153 7.30 -4.23 18.77
CA GLU A 153 7.47 -2.79 18.57
C GLU A 153 7.56 -2.54 17.06
N PRO A 154 6.86 -1.52 16.53
CA PRO A 154 7.01 -1.16 15.13
C PRO A 154 8.47 -0.74 14.91
N LEU A 155 9.13 -1.38 13.96
CA LEU A 155 10.50 -1.08 13.57
C LEU A 155 10.65 0.41 13.25
N THR A 156 11.74 1.01 13.70
CA THR A 156 12.16 2.35 13.27
C THR A 156 12.44 2.38 11.77
N LYS A 157 12.47 3.56 11.15
CA LYS A 157 12.80 3.68 9.71
C LYS A 157 14.19 3.13 9.43
N GLU A 158 15.14 3.38 10.32
CA GLU A 158 16.52 2.91 10.24
C GLU A 158 16.60 1.38 10.32
N GLU A 159 15.81 0.76 11.20
CA GLU A 159 15.74 -0.71 11.28
C GLU A 159 15.06 -1.33 10.06
N ILE A 160 13.98 -0.73 9.55
CA ILE A 160 13.35 -1.16 8.28
C ILE A 160 14.37 -1.08 7.15
N ASP A 161 15.12 0.01 7.06
CA ASP A 161 16.16 0.20 6.04
C ASP A 161 17.26 -0.86 6.15
N ILE A 162 17.71 -1.21 7.37
CA ILE A 162 18.67 -2.30 7.60
C ILE A 162 18.09 -3.63 7.12
N LEU A 163 16.81 -3.91 7.34
CA LEU A 163 16.17 -5.14 6.87
C LEU A 163 16.08 -5.19 5.34
N TYR A 164 15.77 -4.08 4.66
CA TYR A 164 15.85 -4.00 3.18
C TYR A 164 17.29 -4.19 2.68
N GLN A 165 18.28 -3.55 3.31
CA GLN A 165 19.70 -3.71 2.95
C GLN A 165 20.18 -5.15 3.11
N LYS A 166 19.72 -5.84 4.17
CA LYS A 166 20.02 -7.26 4.42
C LYS A 166 19.15 -8.23 3.60
N LYS A 167 18.28 -7.72 2.71
CA LYS A 167 17.29 -8.50 1.95
C LYS A 167 16.37 -9.38 2.82
N LEU A 168 16.12 -8.95 4.06
CA LEU A 168 15.16 -9.57 4.98
C LEU A 168 13.75 -9.00 4.80
N LEU A 169 13.65 -7.80 4.20
CA LEU A 169 12.44 -7.16 3.68
C LEU A 169 12.69 -6.74 2.22
N GLY A 170 11.62 -6.49 1.47
CA GLY A 170 11.69 -6.18 0.05
C GLY A 170 11.57 -7.42 -0.84
N ALA A 171 11.04 -7.21 -2.05
CA ALA A 171 10.95 -8.23 -3.07
C ALA A 171 12.32 -8.34 -3.79
N ASP A 172 12.89 -9.54 -3.91
CA ASP A 172 14.07 -9.72 -4.77
C ASP A 172 13.61 -9.83 -6.22
N PHE A 173 13.91 -8.79 -7.02
CA PHE A 173 13.51 -8.69 -8.41
C PHE A 173 13.85 -9.94 -9.25
N ILE A 174 15.09 -10.44 -9.13
CA ILE A 174 15.54 -11.61 -9.89
C ILE A 174 14.83 -12.87 -9.41
N GLN A 175 14.62 -13.01 -8.10
CA GLN A 175 13.91 -14.17 -7.58
C GLN A 175 12.45 -14.20 -8.04
N ARG A 176 11.76 -13.05 -8.07
CA ARG A 176 10.39 -12.96 -8.58
C ARG A 176 10.30 -13.39 -10.05
N LEU A 177 11.21 -12.88 -10.89
CA LEU A 177 11.30 -13.30 -12.30
C LEU A 177 11.53 -14.81 -12.44
N ARG A 178 12.45 -15.38 -11.65
CA ARG A 178 12.75 -16.83 -11.64
C ARG A 178 11.58 -17.68 -11.15
N ASN A 179 10.76 -17.15 -10.26
CA ASN A 179 9.53 -17.80 -9.80
C ASN A 179 8.42 -17.80 -10.86
N GLY A 180 8.64 -17.13 -12.01
CA GLY A 180 7.64 -16.98 -13.06
C GLY A 180 6.61 -15.89 -12.76
N GLU A 181 6.87 -15.01 -11.79
CA GLU A 181 5.97 -13.90 -11.49
C GLU A 181 6.00 -12.86 -12.62
N ASN A 182 4.87 -12.18 -12.80
CA ASN A 182 4.81 -10.98 -13.63
C ASN A 182 5.11 -9.75 -12.76
N ILE A 183 5.87 -8.81 -13.30
CA ILE A 183 6.25 -7.55 -12.65
C ILE A 183 5.55 -6.41 -13.37
N LEU A 184 4.66 -5.72 -12.65
CA LEU A 184 3.85 -4.63 -13.19
C LEU A 184 4.46 -3.27 -12.83
N ILE A 185 4.89 -2.48 -13.81
CA ILE A 185 5.51 -1.16 -13.59
C ILE A 185 4.71 -0.04 -14.25
N ALA A 186 4.42 1.01 -13.50
CA ALA A 186 3.86 2.23 -14.07
C ALA A 186 4.98 3.18 -14.51
N GLU A 187 4.86 3.68 -15.74
CA GLU A 187 5.67 4.77 -16.29
C GLU A 187 4.74 5.92 -16.74
N GLY A 188 5.31 6.93 -17.39
CA GLY A 188 4.55 7.98 -18.08
C GLY A 188 4.19 9.19 -17.22
N TYR A 189 4.80 9.32 -16.03
CA TYR A 189 4.57 10.42 -15.07
C TYR A 189 4.64 11.80 -15.71
N LEU A 190 5.57 12.00 -16.64
CA LEU A 190 5.77 13.26 -17.35
C LEU A 190 4.50 13.78 -18.03
N PHE A 191 3.83 12.92 -18.81
CA PHE A 191 2.63 13.33 -19.54
C PHE A 191 1.44 13.50 -18.61
N GLU A 192 1.36 12.69 -17.55
CA GLU A 192 0.31 12.82 -16.57
C GLU A 192 0.42 14.13 -15.78
N PHE A 193 1.63 14.54 -15.39
CA PHE A 193 1.85 15.87 -14.80
C PHE A 193 1.62 17.02 -15.78
N GLY A 194 1.97 16.85 -17.06
CA GLY A 194 1.59 17.79 -18.12
C GLY A 194 0.07 17.97 -18.22
N ARG A 195 -0.68 16.87 -18.22
CA ARG A 195 -2.15 16.86 -18.25
C ARG A 195 -2.77 17.49 -16.99
N ARG A 196 -2.13 17.32 -15.83
CA ARG A 196 -2.52 17.95 -14.56
C ARG A 196 -2.13 19.43 -14.48
N GLY A 197 -1.40 19.96 -15.45
CA GLY A 197 -1.01 21.38 -15.52
C GLY A 197 0.23 21.75 -14.71
N TYR A 198 1.03 20.77 -14.29
CA TYR A 198 2.24 20.99 -13.48
C TYR A 198 3.53 21.02 -14.29
N LEU A 199 3.49 20.71 -15.58
CA LEU A 199 4.65 20.68 -16.46
C LEU A 199 4.34 21.29 -17.83
N LYS A 200 5.36 21.85 -18.47
CA LYS A 200 5.25 22.41 -19.81
C LYS A 200 5.60 21.37 -20.89
N TYR A 201 4.64 21.07 -21.76
CA TYR A 201 4.92 20.30 -22.97
C TYR A 201 5.96 21.02 -23.85
N GLY A 202 6.97 20.28 -24.29
CA GLY A 202 8.09 20.77 -25.10
C GLY A 202 9.41 20.74 -24.33
N ALA A 203 9.46 21.38 -23.15
CA ALA A 203 10.62 21.26 -22.26
C ALA A 203 10.69 19.86 -21.65
N ASN A 204 9.52 19.31 -21.27
CA ASN A 204 9.39 17.92 -20.82
C ASN A 204 10.38 17.56 -19.68
N THR A 205 10.61 18.51 -18.79
CA THR A 205 11.44 18.39 -17.60
C THR A 205 10.56 18.09 -16.38
N PRO A 206 11.06 17.40 -15.35
CA PRO A 206 10.29 17.08 -14.15
C PRO A 206 10.49 18.11 -13.01
N GLU A 207 10.39 19.41 -13.30
CA GLU A 207 10.56 20.47 -12.27
C GLU A 207 9.62 20.30 -11.06
N VAL A 208 8.47 19.64 -11.26
CA VAL A 208 7.51 19.26 -10.22
C VAL A 208 8.14 18.48 -9.08
N VAL A 209 9.22 17.74 -9.30
CA VAL A 209 9.97 17.01 -8.26
C VAL A 209 10.54 17.95 -7.20
N VAL A 210 10.97 19.14 -7.60
CA VAL A 210 11.55 20.14 -6.68
C VAL A 210 10.49 21.15 -6.23
N GLU A 211 9.56 21.50 -7.11
CA GLU A 211 8.55 22.53 -6.84
C GLU A 211 7.37 22.02 -6.01
N ASN A 212 6.94 20.77 -6.25
CA ASN A 212 5.77 20.14 -5.62
C ASN A 212 6.04 18.63 -5.34
N PRO A 213 7.08 18.29 -4.55
CA PRO A 213 7.50 16.91 -4.30
C PRO A 213 6.39 16.01 -3.74
N GLU A 214 5.47 16.57 -2.95
CA GLU A 214 4.32 15.86 -2.41
C GLU A 214 3.37 15.33 -3.49
N LEU A 215 3.26 16.03 -4.63
CA LEU A 215 2.45 15.56 -5.75
C LEU A 215 3.09 14.36 -6.44
N VAL A 216 4.42 14.30 -6.49
CA VAL A 216 5.17 13.15 -7.00
C VAL A 216 5.00 11.94 -6.08
N GLU A 217 5.03 12.16 -4.76
CA GLU A 217 4.72 11.10 -3.79
C GLU A 217 3.30 10.57 -3.99
N VAL A 218 2.31 11.46 -4.12
CA VAL A 218 0.91 11.08 -4.38
C VAL A 218 0.78 10.32 -5.70
N MET A 219 1.46 10.74 -6.76
CA MET A 219 1.45 10.05 -8.06
C MET A 219 1.93 8.59 -7.93
N HIS A 220 3.04 8.36 -7.23
CA HIS A 220 3.53 7.00 -7.01
C HIS A 220 2.56 6.17 -6.15
N GLU A 221 2.00 6.76 -5.09
CA GLU A 221 0.99 6.11 -4.23
C GLU A 221 -0.26 5.71 -5.04
N GLU A 222 -0.69 6.58 -5.97
CA GLU A 222 -1.81 6.34 -6.87
C GLU A 222 -1.57 5.14 -7.80
N PHE A 223 -0.37 5.00 -8.37
CA PHE A 223 -0.02 3.84 -9.20
C PHE A 223 0.19 2.55 -8.39
N VAL A 224 0.72 2.64 -7.18
CA VAL A 224 0.76 1.49 -6.25
C VAL A 224 -0.66 1.05 -5.90
N HIS A 225 -1.57 1.99 -5.63
CA HIS A 225 -3.00 1.72 -5.41
C HIS A 225 -3.66 1.06 -6.62
N ALA A 226 -3.23 1.43 -7.84
CA ALA A 226 -3.68 0.83 -9.10
C ALA A 226 -3.05 -0.54 -9.42
N GLY A 227 -2.08 -1.01 -8.62
CA GLY A 227 -1.50 -2.34 -8.73
C GLY A 227 -0.04 -2.42 -9.16
N SER A 228 0.69 -1.30 -9.19
CA SER A 228 2.10 -1.34 -9.56
C SER A 228 2.95 -2.07 -8.50
N ASP A 229 3.81 -2.95 -8.99
CA ASP A 229 4.82 -3.67 -8.23
C ASP A 229 6.10 -2.87 -8.02
N VAL A 230 6.31 -1.84 -8.83
CA VAL A 230 7.54 -1.06 -8.90
C VAL A 230 7.22 0.41 -8.76
N VAL A 231 7.96 1.10 -7.91
CA VAL A 231 8.03 2.56 -7.91
C VAL A 231 9.32 2.97 -8.58
N GLU A 232 9.22 3.50 -9.79
CA GLU A 232 10.36 4.06 -10.52
C GLU A 232 10.53 5.53 -10.20
N ALA A 233 11.76 5.95 -9.92
CA ALA A 233 12.08 7.35 -9.66
C ALA A 233 11.85 8.24 -10.90
N PHE A 234 11.14 9.36 -10.71
CA PHE A 234 10.88 10.32 -11.78
C PHE A 234 12.05 11.29 -12.00
N THR A 235 13.14 10.78 -12.58
CA THR A 235 14.44 11.44 -12.78
C THR A 235 14.57 12.11 -14.15
N VAL A 236 15.66 12.86 -14.40
CA VAL A 236 15.95 13.50 -15.69
C VAL A 236 17.44 13.54 -16.02
N GLU A 237 17.76 13.38 -17.30
CA GLU A 237 19.11 13.53 -17.84
C GLU A 237 19.31 14.91 -18.47
N LYS A 238 20.08 15.80 -17.80
CA LYS A 238 20.66 17.07 -18.31
C LYS A 238 19.79 18.02 -19.19
N LYS A 239 18.47 17.82 -19.27
CA LYS A 239 17.51 18.66 -20.04
C LYS A 239 17.15 19.98 -19.35
N LEU A 240 17.54 20.14 -18.08
CA LEU A 240 17.23 21.34 -17.29
C LEU A 240 17.86 22.63 -17.83
N LYS A 241 18.92 22.53 -18.64
CA LYS A 241 19.54 23.69 -19.30
C LYS A 241 18.55 24.47 -20.18
N ILE A 242 17.60 23.78 -20.81
CA ILE A 242 16.59 24.41 -21.69
C ILE A 242 15.68 25.37 -20.90
N ILE A 243 15.53 25.14 -19.60
CA ILE A 243 14.73 25.97 -18.69
C ILE A 243 15.60 26.79 -17.71
N GLY A 244 16.93 26.81 -17.91
CA GLY A 244 17.88 27.56 -17.08
C GLY A 244 18.01 27.04 -15.64
N ARG A 245 17.89 25.71 -15.44
CA ARG A 245 17.94 25.05 -14.12
C ARG A 245 18.99 23.93 -14.04
N GLU A 246 20.08 24.04 -14.79
CA GLU A 246 21.16 23.05 -14.79
C GLU A 246 21.72 22.75 -13.38
N ASP A 247 21.79 23.75 -12.50
CA ASP A 247 22.30 23.62 -11.13
C ASP A 247 21.38 22.78 -10.22
N ASP A 248 20.12 22.57 -10.62
CA ASP A 248 19.16 21.75 -9.86
C ASP A 248 19.29 20.26 -10.15
N LEU A 249 20.12 19.83 -11.11
CA LEU A 249 20.14 18.45 -11.61
C LEU A 249 20.35 17.39 -10.52
N GLU A 250 21.41 17.53 -9.73
CA GLU A 250 21.73 16.58 -8.65
C GLU A 250 20.63 16.59 -7.59
N LYS A 251 20.20 17.79 -7.18
CA LYS A 251 19.16 17.98 -6.17
C LYS A 251 17.85 17.32 -6.60
N LEU A 252 17.42 17.55 -7.84
CA LEU A 252 16.22 16.98 -8.42
C LEU A 252 16.30 15.45 -8.44
N ASN A 253 17.35 14.87 -9.02
CA ASN A 253 17.47 13.42 -9.16
C ASN A 253 17.53 12.72 -7.79
N LYS A 254 18.31 13.24 -6.83
CA LYS A 254 18.33 12.70 -5.46
C LYS A 254 16.98 12.84 -4.76
N THR A 255 16.23 13.91 -5.04
CA THR A 255 14.89 14.11 -4.48
C THR A 255 13.89 13.11 -5.05
N ALA A 256 13.88 12.89 -6.38
CA ALA A 256 13.06 11.88 -7.04
C ALA A 256 13.34 10.48 -6.48
N LEU A 257 14.62 10.10 -6.35
CA LEU A 257 15.03 8.80 -5.78
C LEU A 257 14.52 8.63 -4.34
N ARG A 258 14.63 9.66 -3.50
CA ARG A 258 14.15 9.60 -2.10
C ARG A 258 12.63 9.45 -2.01
N ILE A 259 11.88 10.14 -2.87
CA ILE A 259 10.42 10.04 -2.93
C ILE A 259 10.01 8.63 -3.35
N ALA A 260 10.57 8.12 -4.46
CA ALA A 260 10.26 6.80 -4.96
C ALA A 260 10.60 5.71 -3.93
N ARG A 261 11.77 5.79 -3.31
CA ARG A 261 12.17 4.89 -2.21
C ARG A 261 11.21 4.92 -1.04
N LYS A 262 10.77 6.11 -0.61
CA LYS A 262 9.83 6.27 0.50
C LYS A 262 8.52 5.54 0.22
N VAL A 263 7.95 5.72 -0.98
CA VAL A 263 6.70 5.06 -1.38
C VAL A 263 6.91 3.55 -1.54
N ALA A 264 7.99 3.13 -2.20
CA ALA A 264 8.31 1.71 -2.39
C ALA A 264 8.40 0.97 -1.05
N ARG A 265 9.18 1.50 -0.10
CA ARG A 265 9.37 0.89 1.22
C ARG A 265 8.09 0.87 2.05
N LYS A 266 7.29 1.94 1.99
CA LYS A 266 6.00 2.03 2.70
C LYS A 266 5.03 0.92 2.27
N HIS A 267 5.06 0.54 0.99
CA HIS A 267 4.15 -0.45 0.41
C HIS A 267 4.78 -1.81 0.11
N ASN A 268 6.03 -2.01 0.53
CA ASN A 268 6.81 -3.23 0.23
C ASN A 268 6.83 -3.57 -1.27
N LYS A 269 7.11 -2.55 -2.08
CA LYS A 269 7.26 -2.61 -3.54
C LYS A 269 8.72 -2.52 -3.94
N LEU A 270 9.01 -2.92 -5.18
CA LEU A 270 10.32 -2.74 -5.78
C LEU A 270 10.61 -1.26 -6.01
N PHE A 271 11.84 -0.84 -5.77
CA PHE A 271 12.33 0.50 -6.07
C PHE A 271 13.29 0.46 -7.26
N ALA A 272 12.96 1.18 -8.33
CA ALA A 272 13.77 1.24 -9.55
C ALA A 272 14.21 2.67 -9.89
N PHE A 273 15.26 2.76 -10.70
CA PHE A 273 15.74 4.00 -11.31
C PHE A 273 15.79 3.84 -12.82
N GLY A 274 15.18 4.78 -13.55
CA GLY A 274 15.21 4.90 -14.99
C GLY A 274 16.36 5.77 -15.48
N LEU A 275 17.22 5.19 -16.32
CA LEU A 275 18.32 5.81 -17.02
C LEU A 275 17.91 5.93 -18.51
N CYS A 276 17.51 7.12 -18.92
CA CYS A 276 17.05 7.36 -20.28
C CYS A 276 18.21 7.42 -21.30
N ASN A 277 17.88 7.48 -22.59
CA ASN A 277 18.87 7.85 -23.61
C ASN A 277 19.46 9.25 -23.37
N SER A 278 20.74 9.40 -23.70
CA SER A 278 21.54 10.59 -23.39
C SER A 278 21.29 11.76 -24.36
N THR A 279 20.74 11.48 -25.54
CA THR A 279 20.61 12.39 -26.71
C THR A 279 21.94 12.90 -27.29
N VAL A 280 23.09 12.49 -26.75
CA VAL A 280 24.43 12.94 -27.19
C VAL A 280 25.30 11.81 -27.74
N PHE A 281 24.83 10.56 -27.65
CA PHE A 281 25.49 9.40 -28.22
C PHE A 281 25.66 9.53 -29.74
N VAL A 282 26.84 9.15 -30.25
CA VAL A 282 27.15 9.12 -31.68
C VAL A 282 27.87 7.80 -31.98
N PRO A 283 27.31 6.93 -32.83
CA PRO A 283 27.94 5.67 -33.20
C PRO A 283 29.38 5.86 -33.69
N GLY A 284 30.33 5.13 -33.09
CA GLY A 284 31.75 5.17 -33.47
C GLY A 284 32.55 6.40 -32.99
N ASP A 285 31.95 7.36 -32.29
CA ASP A 285 32.66 8.52 -31.71
C ASP A 285 32.99 8.27 -30.22
N GLU A 286 34.22 7.84 -29.94
CA GLU A 286 34.67 7.58 -28.57
C GLU A 286 34.65 8.81 -27.66
N LYS A 287 34.79 10.02 -28.21
CA LYS A 287 34.74 11.24 -27.40
C LYS A 287 33.31 11.55 -26.98
N ALA A 288 32.34 11.36 -27.87
CA ALA A 288 30.92 11.46 -27.52
C ALA A 288 30.54 10.36 -26.51
N ASN A 289 30.95 9.11 -26.78
CA ASN A 289 30.61 7.96 -25.94
C ASN A 289 31.23 8.04 -24.55
N ALA A 290 32.45 8.60 -24.40
CA ALA A 290 33.03 8.87 -23.09
C ALA A 290 32.16 9.82 -22.24
N LYS A 291 31.57 10.87 -22.86
CA LYS A 291 30.66 11.77 -22.14
C LYS A 291 29.38 11.07 -21.70
N VAL A 292 28.85 10.16 -22.54
CA VAL A 292 27.69 9.33 -22.20
C VAL A 292 28.02 8.43 -21.00
N ARG A 293 29.20 7.78 -20.99
CA ARG A 293 29.67 6.98 -19.85
C ARG A 293 29.73 7.80 -18.55
N ASP A 294 30.30 9.01 -18.61
CA ASP A 294 30.37 9.90 -17.44
C ASP A 294 28.98 10.28 -16.93
N MET A 295 28.04 10.58 -17.84
CA MET A 295 26.64 10.90 -17.50
C MET A 295 25.91 9.72 -16.85
N PHE A 296 26.09 8.51 -17.40
CA PHE A 296 25.45 7.31 -16.86
C PHE A 296 26.04 6.93 -15.52
N LYS A 297 27.38 6.96 -15.39
CA LYS A 297 28.08 6.69 -14.13
C LYS A 297 27.54 7.52 -12.98
N GLU A 298 27.51 8.85 -13.15
CA GLU A 298 27.07 9.78 -12.11
C GLU A 298 25.66 9.46 -11.60
N GLN A 299 24.72 9.22 -12.52
CA GLN A 299 23.34 8.91 -12.17
C GLN A 299 23.17 7.52 -11.53
N ILE A 300 23.88 6.52 -12.05
CA ILE A 300 23.89 5.16 -11.49
C ILE A 300 24.44 5.18 -10.06
N GLU A 301 25.51 5.93 -9.80
CA GLU A 301 26.08 6.07 -8.46
C GLU A 301 25.07 6.67 -7.48
N TRP A 302 24.33 7.72 -7.86
CA TRP A 302 23.25 8.27 -7.03
C TRP A 302 22.14 7.25 -6.75
N ALA A 303 21.72 6.49 -7.75
CA ALA A 303 20.69 5.48 -7.61
C ALA A 303 21.13 4.36 -6.65
N VAL A 304 22.37 3.89 -6.78
CA VAL A 304 22.97 2.87 -5.91
C VAL A 304 23.10 3.38 -4.47
N GLU A 305 23.53 4.63 -4.27
CA GLU A 305 23.61 5.26 -2.95
C GLU A 305 22.24 5.33 -2.25
N GLU A 306 21.19 5.67 -3.00
CA GLU A 306 19.83 5.72 -2.45
C GLU A 306 19.21 4.32 -2.28
N GLY A 307 19.85 3.27 -2.82
CA GLY A 307 19.53 1.88 -2.54
C GLY A 307 18.44 1.27 -3.43
N VAL A 308 18.46 1.57 -4.73
CA VAL A 308 17.57 0.92 -5.72
C VAL A 308 17.70 -0.60 -5.71
N ASP A 309 16.62 -1.31 -6.07
CA ASP A 309 16.61 -2.77 -6.20
C ASP A 309 17.20 -3.23 -7.54
N TYR A 310 16.94 -2.46 -8.61
CA TYR A 310 17.47 -2.67 -9.96
C TYR A 310 17.45 -1.35 -10.75
N ILE A 311 18.12 -1.34 -11.92
CA ILE A 311 18.23 -0.18 -12.78
C ILE A 311 17.61 -0.50 -14.14
N ILE A 312 16.88 0.46 -14.70
CA ILE A 312 16.24 0.38 -16.01
C ILE A 312 17.02 1.31 -16.93
N GLY A 313 17.66 0.77 -17.97
CA GLY A 313 18.13 1.57 -19.09
C GLY A 313 17.03 1.64 -20.14
N GLU A 314 16.40 2.80 -20.32
CA GLU A 314 15.14 2.91 -21.05
C GLU A 314 15.15 3.85 -22.25
N THR A 315 14.22 3.57 -23.16
CA THR A 315 13.93 4.41 -24.33
C THR A 315 15.16 4.59 -25.22
N PHE A 316 16.02 3.57 -25.37
CA PHE A 316 17.16 3.66 -26.27
C PHE A 316 16.73 3.56 -27.73
N ASN A 317 17.44 4.30 -28.59
CA ASN A 317 17.19 4.32 -30.03
C ASN A 317 18.28 3.60 -30.81
N ALA A 318 19.49 3.49 -30.24
CA ALA A 318 20.64 2.80 -30.82
C ALA A 318 21.03 1.61 -29.93
N LEU A 319 21.40 0.47 -30.53
CA LEU A 319 21.91 -0.67 -29.78
C LEU A 319 23.24 -0.31 -29.09
N GLY A 320 24.11 0.45 -29.75
CA GLY A 320 25.38 0.87 -29.17
C GLY A 320 25.23 1.66 -27.87
N GLU A 321 24.24 2.55 -27.78
CA GLU A 321 23.96 3.30 -26.55
C GLU A 321 23.34 2.40 -25.46
N ALA A 322 22.43 1.50 -25.85
CA ALA A 322 21.82 0.54 -24.93
C ALA A 322 22.87 -0.41 -24.32
N MET A 323 23.83 -0.88 -25.13
CA MET A 323 24.98 -1.68 -24.69
C MET A 323 25.87 -0.88 -23.74
N LEU A 324 26.15 0.39 -24.07
CA LEU A 324 26.92 1.28 -23.23
C LEU A 324 26.28 1.49 -21.86
N ALA A 325 24.96 1.67 -21.81
CA ALA A 325 24.20 1.75 -20.56
C ALA A 325 24.29 0.45 -19.77
N LEU A 326 24.12 -0.71 -20.42
CA LEU A 326 24.25 -2.02 -19.78
C LEU A 326 25.65 -2.24 -19.18
N GLU A 327 26.71 -1.85 -19.90
CA GLU A 327 28.09 -1.86 -19.40
C GLU A 327 28.27 -0.97 -18.17
N CYS A 328 27.76 0.27 -18.23
CA CYS A 328 27.82 1.20 -17.09
C CYS A 328 27.05 0.67 -15.87
N ILE A 329 25.89 0.05 -16.07
CA ILE A 329 25.11 -0.57 -14.98
C ILE A 329 25.90 -1.72 -14.34
N LYS A 330 26.57 -2.54 -15.14
CA LYS A 330 27.41 -3.63 -14.61
C LYS A 330 28.61 -3.10 -13.82
N GLU A 331 29.26 -2.05 -14.33
CA GLU A 331 30.47 -1.49 -13.73
C GLU A 331 30.16 -0.70 -12.45
N TYR A 332 29.20 0.22 -12.51
CA TYR A 332 28.91 1.17 -11.42
C TYR A 332 27.71 0.79 -10.58
N GLY A 333 26.83 -0.09 -11.07
CA GLY A 333 25.60 -0.51 -10.41
C GLY A 333 25.81 -1.44 -9.22
N LYS A 334 27.04 -1.77 -8.81
CA LYS A 334 27.36 -2.63 -7.63
C LYS A 334 26.54 -3.93 -7.58
N GLY A 335 26.40 -4.59 -8.74
CA GLY A 335 25.68 -5.86 -8.87
C GLY A 335 24.16 -5.75 -8.96
N LYS A 336 23.60 -4.55 -9.14
CA LYS A 336 22.17 -4.37 -9.40
C LYS A 336 21.80 -4.93 -10.79
N PRO A 337 20.66 -5.65 -10.91
CA PRO A 337 20.16 -6.11 -12.20
C PRO A 337 19.86 -4.96 -13.16
N ALA A 338 20.00 -5.22 -14.46
CA ALA A 338 19.64 -4.28 -15.52
C ALA A 338 18.39 -4.75 -16.27
N VAL A 339 17.41 -3.86 -16.43
CA VAL A 339 16.35 -3.96 -17.45
C VAL A 339 16.75 -3.04 -18.60
N ILE A 340 16.71 -3.50 -19.85
CA ILE A 340 17.04 -2.64 -20.99
C ILE A 340 15.88 -2.60 -21.99
N THR A 341 15.37 -1.41 -22.31
CA THR A 341 14.26 -1.23 -23.26
C THR A 341 14.65 -0.34 -24.44
N ILE A 342 14.13 -0.69 -25.62
CA ILE A 342 14.32 0.02 -26.87
C ILE A 342 13.01 0.71 -27.26
N ALA A 343 13.08 1.97 -27.66
CA ALA A 343 11.95 2.68 -28.27
C ALA A 343 11.86 2.34 -29.76
N ALA A 344 10.87 1.54 -30.14
CA ALA A 344 10.71 1.07 -31.52
C ALA A 344 10.03 2.13 -32.42
N TYR A 345 10.80 2.79 -33.29
CA TYR A 345 10.26 3.67 -34.32
C TYR A 345 9.87 2.90 -35.59
N PHE A 346 9.86 3.57 -36.74
CA PHE A 346 9.68 2.96 -38.07
C PHE A 346 10.86 3.34 -38.97
N PRO A 347 11.53 2.39 -39.64
CA PRO A 347 11.25 0.94 -39.66
C PRO A 347 11.64 0.23 -38.35
N ASP A 348 11.36 -1.08 -38.25
CA ASP A 348 11.57 -1.93 -37.05
C ASP A 348 13.08 -2.29 -36.83
N ILE A 349 13.93 -1.28 -36.95
CA ILE A 349 15.38 -1.31 -36.72
C ILE A 349 15.77 -0.19 -35.75
N THR A 350 16.89 -0.38 -35.06
CA THR A 350 17.55 0.67 -34.27
C THR A 350 18.17 1.71 -35.20
N THR A 351 18.48 2.89 -34.67
CA THR A 351 19.09 4.02 -35.41
C THR A 351 20.52 3.76 -35.87
N ASP A 352 21.16 2.70 -35.37
CA ASP A 352 22.43 2.14 -35.83
C ASP A 352 22.23 0.82 -36.62
N ASP A 353 21.08 0.70 -37.29
CA ASP A 353 20.75 -0.28 -38.33
C ASP A 353 20.64 -1.76 -37.88
N VAL A 354 20.45 -2.02 -36.59
CA VAL A 354 20.24 -3.39 -36.07
C VAL A 354 18.75 -3.71 -35.96
N PRO A 355 18.25 -4.84 -36.51
CA PRO A 355 16.87 -5.27 -36.31
C PRO A 355 16.52 -5.38 -34.82
N ILE A 356 15.34 -4.87 -34.42
CA ILE A 356 14.99 -4.76 -32.99
C ILE A 356 15.00 -6.11 -32.25
N PRO A 357 14.44 -7.22 -32.78
CA PRO A 357 14.54 -8.52 -32.13
C PRO A 357 15.99 -8.97 -31.90
N GLU A 358 16.87 -8.69 -32.86
CA GLU A 358 18.29 -9.00 -32.76
C GLU A 358 18.99 -8.13 -31.71
N ALA A 359 18.67 -6.84 -31.65
CA ALA A 359 19.17 -5.94 -30.62
C ALA A 359 18.78 -6.41 -29.20
N CYS A 360 17.52 -6.83 -29.00
CA CYS A 360 17.08 -7.42 -27.73
C CYS A 360 17.84 -8.70 -27.39
N ARG A 361 18.04 -9.60 -28.37
CA ARG A 361 18.81 -10.85 -28.17
C ARG A 361 20.25 -10.56 -27.74
N ILE A 362 20.92 -9.60 -28.39
CA ILE A 362 22.28 -9.19 -28.05
C ILE A 362 22.35 -8.65 -26.62
N LEU A 363 21.40 -7.80 -26.21
CA LEU A 363 21.33 -7.27 -24.85
C LEU A 363 21.11 -8.36 -23.80
N GLU A 364 20.24 -9.34 -24.08
CA GLU A 364 19.99 -10.51 -23.22
C GLU A 364 21.25 -11.37 -23.07
N GLU A 365 21.93 -11.70 -24.17
CA GLU A 365 23.16 -12.49 -24.15
C GLU A 365 24.30 -11.77 -23.42
N ASN A 366 24.28 -10.44 -23.45
CA ASN A 366 25.17 -9.60 -22.67
C ASN A 366 24.67 -9.38 -21.24
N GLY A 367 23.68 -10.12 -20.74
CA GLY A 367 23.35 -10.18 -19.31
C GLY A 367 22.39 -9.12 -18.80
N ALA A 368 21.62 -8.46 -19.68
CA ALA A 368 20.41 -7.79 -19.24
C ALA A 368 19.44 -8.82 -18.63
N ALA A 369 18.85 -8.52 -17.47
CA ALA A 369 17.93 -9.41 -16.78
C ALA A 369 16.55 -9.45 -17.45
N VAL A 370 16.17 -8.35 -18.12
CA VAL A 370 14.96 -8.20 -18.91
C VAL A 370 15.30 -7.33 -20.12
N VAL A 371 14.79 -7.70 -21.29
CA VAL A 371 14.91 -6.90 -22.53
C VAL A 371 13.54 -6.66 -23.15
N GLY A 372 13.34 -5.56 -23.86
CA GLY A 372 12.09 -5.38 -24.59
C GLY A 372 11.85 -3.95 -25.04
N LEU A 373 10.59 -3.54 -25.03
CA LEU A 373 10.14 -2.29 -25.63
C LEU A 373 9.42 -1.40 -24.63
N ASN A 374 9.67 -0.10 -24.69
CA ASN A 374 8.84 0.91 -24.05
C ASN A 374 8.60 2.10 -24.99
N CYS A 375 7.58 2.89 -24.64
CA CYS A 375 7.24 4.14 -25.32
C CYS A 375 6.94 3.95 -26.82
N ALA A 376 7.01 5.06 -27.60
CA ALA A 376 6.85 5.21 -29.05
C ALA A 376 5.60 4.56 -29.68
N ARG A 377 5.46 3.24 -29.64
CA ARG A 377 4.35 2.48 -30.20
C ARG A 377 3.16 2.38 -29.27
N GLY A 378 1.99 2.41 -29.90
CA GLY A 378 0.72 2.06 -29.27
C GLY A 378 0.61 0.56 -29.02
N PRO A 379 -0.40 0.13 -28.25
CA PRO A 379 -0.51 -1.27 -27.84
C PRO A 379 -0.63 -2.21 -29.05
N GLU A 380 -1.50 -1.89 -30.00
CA GLU A 380 -1.73 -2.70 -31.22
C GLU A 380 -0.45 -2.87 -32.05
N THR A 381 0.25 -1.77 -32.32
CA THR A 381 1.45 -1.74 -33.16
C THR A 381 2.71 -2.33 -32.49
N MET A 382 2.69 -2.49 -31.17
CA MET A 382 3.78 -3.09 -30.42
C MET A 382 3.69 -4.64 -30.42
N LEU A 383 2.48 -5.21 -30.41
CA LEU A 383 2.26 -6.65 -30.30
C LEU A 383 2.97 -7.50 -31.38
N PRO A 384 2.93 -7.16 -32.69
CA PRO A 384 3.64 -7.93 -33.71
C PRO A 384 5.15 -8.00 -33.44
N LEU A 385 5.75 -6.88 -33.04
CA LEU A 385 7.18 -6.81 -32.75
C LEU A 385 7.56 -7.59 -31.49
N LEU A 386 6.72 -7.58 -30.46
CA LEU A 386 6.91 -8.43 -29.27
C LEU A 386 6.89 -9.92 -29.61
N ARG A 387 6.04 -10.35 -30.56
CA ARG A 387 6.03 -11.75 -31.04
C ARG A 387 7.37 -12.11 -31.71
N GLU A 388 7.97 -11.21 -32.48
CA GLU A 388 9.29 -11.43 -33.07
C GLU A 388 10.41 -11.44 -32.02
N ILE A 389 10.37 -10.55 -31.02
CA ILE A 389 11.33 -10.55 -29.90
C ILE A 389 11.22 -11.88 -29.13
N ARG A 390 10.00 -12.37 -28.86
CA ARG A 390 9.80 -13.66 -28.16
C ARG A 390 10.39 -14.87 -28.91
N LYS A 391 10.50 -14.82 -30.24
CA LYS A 391 11.16 -15.89 -31.02
C LYS A 391 12.67 -15.93 -30.83
N THR A 392 13.29 -14.81 -30.46
CA THR A 392 14.74 -14.63 -30.39
C THR A 392 15.26 -14.60 -28.96
N CYS A 393 14.50 -14.01 -28.03
CA CYS A 393 14.85 -13.87 -26.61
C CYS A 393 14.18 -14.96 -25.76
N LYS A 394 14.94 -15.58 -24.86
CA LYS A 394 14.49 -16.71 -24.03
C LYS A 394 14.09 -16.30 -22.61
N GLY A 395 14.62 -15.19 -22.13
CA GLY A 395 14.37 -14.63 -20.82
C GLY A 395 13.11 -13.77 -20.75
N PRO A 396 12.95 -13.05 -19.62
CA PRO A 396 11.82 -12.13 -19.42
C PRO A 396 11.82 -11.01 -20.46
N ILE A 397 10.65 -10.73 -21.04
CA ILE A 397 10.45 -9.62 -21.98
C ILE A 397 9.72 -8.47 -21.29
N ALA A 398 10.14 -7.24 -21.62
CA ALA A 398 9.48 -5.99 -21.27
C ALA A 398 8.52 -5.50 -22.37
N ALA A 399 7.33 -5.03 -21.98
CA ALA A 399 6.43 -4.28 -22.88
C ALA A 399 5.72 -3.14 -22.15
N LEU A 400 5.95 -1.91 -22.60
CA LEU A 400 5.34 -0.72 -22.02
C LEU A 400 4.92 0.26 -23.13
N PRO A 401 3.83 -0.02 -23.87
CA PRO A 401 3.37 0.86 -24.92
C PRO A 401 2.87 2.21 -24.37
N VAL A 402 2.83 3.21 -25.23
CA VAL A 402 2.02 4.41 -24.96
C VAL A 402 0.55 4.08 -25.20
N PRO A 403 -0.41 4.51 -24.36
CA PRO A 403 -1.82 4.16 -24.54
C PRO A 403 -2.52 5.11 -25.54
N PHE A 404 -1.97 5.20 -26.75
CA PHE A 404 -2.54 5.89 -27.91
C PHE A 404 -2.75 4.89 -29.05
N ARG A 405 -3.80 5.10 -29.85
CA ARG A 405 -4.19 4.22 -30.96
C ARG A 405 -3.31 4.44 -32.19
N CYS A 406 -2.09 3.89 -32.11
CA CYS A 406 -1.19 3.78 -33.26
C CYS A 406 -1.73 2.74 -34.26
N THR A 407 -1.44 2.94 -35.54
CA THR A 407 -1.86 2.06 -36.64
C THR A 407 -0.67 1.61 -37.47
N ASP A 408 -0.85 0.68 -38.40
CA ASP A 408 0.25 0.26 -39.28
C ASP A 408 0.81 1.39 -40.16
N GLU A 409 -0.04 2.37 -40.50
CA GLU A 409 0.35 3.59 -41.22
C GLU A 409 1.06 4.58 -40.29
N TYR A 410 0.59 4.71 -39.04
CA TYR A 410 1.10 5.63 -38.03
C TYR A 410 1.54 4.84 -36.79
N ARG A 411 2.67 4.12 -36.90
CA ARG A 411 3.11 3.12 -35.89
C ARG A 411 3.53 3.71 -34.55
N THR A 412 3.73 5.03 -34.50
CA THR A 412 4.22 5.71 -33.30
C THR A 412 3.32 6.89 -32.96
N PHE A 413 3.22 7.25 -31.67
CA PHE A 413 2.37 8.36 -31.26
C PHE A 413 2.84 9.70 -31.86
N GLN A 414 4.13 9.85 -32.13
CA GLN A 414 4.72 11.01 -32.79
C GLN A 414 4.26 11.16 -34.24
N SER A 415 3.84 10.05 -34.88
CA SER A 415 3.37 10.05 -36.26
C SER A 415 1.86 10.29 -36.41
N LEU A 416 1.10 10.23 -35.31
CA LEU A 416 -0.35 10.31 -35.32
C LEU A 416 -0.86 11.65 -35.88
N LYS A 417 -2.04 11.57 -36.50
CA LYS A 417 -2.76 12.72 -37.06
C LYS A 417 -4.12 12.88 -36.39
N ASP A 418 -4.56 14.13 -36.30
CA ASP A 418 -5.87 14.50 -35.80
C ASP A 418 -6.95 13.93 -36.76
N PRO A 419 -7.90 13.12 -36.27
CA PRO A 419 -8.90 12.49 -37.15
C PRO A 419 -9.85 13.47 -37.84
N LYS A 420 -10.01 14.70 -37.33
CA LYS A 420 -10.88 15.73 -37.91
C LYS A 420 -10.14 16.60 -38.93
N THR A 421 -8.89 16.93 -38.67
CA THR A 421 -8.13 17.90 -39.49
C THR A 421 -7.08 17.26 -40.39
N GLY A 422 -6.69 16.02 -40.13
CA GLY A 422 -5.62 15.31 -40.84
C GLY A 422 -4.22 15.85 -40.59
N LYS A 423 -4.04 16.82 -39.67
CA LYS A 423 -2.73 17.39 -39.32
C LYS A 423 -2.03 16.51 -38.29
N HIS A 424 -0.69 16.54 -38.28
CA HIS A 424 0.08 15.87 -37.23
C HIS A 424 -0.27 16.42 -35.84
N LEU A 425 -0.41 15.51 -34.89
CA LEU A 425 -0.68 15.85 -33.50
C LEU A 425 0.61 16.24 -32.78
N TYR A 426 0.51 17.29 -31.97
CA TYR A 426 1.51 17.60 -30.95
C TYR A 426 1.12 16.95 -29.62
N LEU A 427 2.05 16.92 -28.66
CA LEU A 427 1.87 16.22 -27.38
C LEU A 427 0.59 16.64 -26.63
N ASN A 428 0.21 17.90 -26.70
CA ASN A 428 -0.97 18.46 -26.06
C ASN A 428 -2.30 18.05 -26.70
N ASP A 429 -2.29 17.50 -27.92
CA ASP A 429 -3.50 17.15 -28.70
C ASP A 429 -3.71 15.63 -28.85
N LEU A 430 -2.81 14.81 -28.27
CA LEU A 430 -2.85 13.34 -28.35
C LEU A 430 -4.08 12.71 -27.68
N GLU A 431 -4.80 13.44 -26.82
CA GLU A 431 -6.04 12.97 -26.19
C GLU A 431 -7.12 12.58 -27.21
N SER A 432 -7.10 13.18 -28.40
CA SER A 432 -8.03 12.87 -29.50
C SER A 432 -7.91 11.44 -30.05
N VAL A 433 -6.78 10.77 -29.81
CA VAL A 433 -6.43 9.44 -30.34
C VAL A 433 -6.06 8.44 -29.24
N ARG A 434 -6.50 8.72 -28.00
CA ARG A 434 -6.22 7.84 -26.85
C ARG A 434 -6.89 6.47 -26.98
N CYS A 435 -6.26 5.48 -26.38
CA CYS A 435 -6.89 4.19 -26.13
C CYS A 435 -8.14 4.33 -25.24
N ASN A 436 -8.93 3.27 -25.13
CA ASN A 436 -9.93 3.11 -24.07
C ASN A 436 -9.55 1.89 -23.20
N SER A 437 -10.31 1.61 -22.15
CA SER A 437 -10.05 0.46 -21.28
C SER A 437 -10.07 -0.89 -22.01
N ALA A 438 -10.90 -1.04 -23.05
CA ALA A 438 -10.95 -2.28 -23.83
C ALA A 438 -9.67 -2.50 -24.63
N ASP A 439 -9.11 -1.44 -25.22
CA ASP A 439 -7.83 -1.49 -25.93
C ASP A 439 -6.69 -1.94 -24.99
N ILE A 440 -6.68 -1.42 -23.75
CA ILE A 440 -5.68 -1.79 -22.73
C ILE A 440 -5.85 -3.25 -22.28
N ARG A 441 -7.09 -3.69 -22.02
CA ARG A 441 -7.35 -5.09 -21.67
C ARG A 441 -6.95 -6.05 -22.79
N HIS A 442 -7.28 -5.70 -24.04
CA HIS A 442 -6.90 -6.49 -25.21
C HIS A 442 -5.37 -6.65 -25.28
N PHE A 443 -4.64 -5.55 -25.20
CA PHE A 443 -3.18 -5.58 -25.16
C PHE A 443 -2.65 -6.44 -24.01
N ALA A 444 -3.18 -6.28 -22.79
CA ALA A 444 -2.73 -7.03 -21.64
C ALA A 444 -2.96 -8.55 -21.82
N HIS A 445 -4.08 -8.96 -22.44
CA HIS A 445 -4.35 -10.36 -22.76
C HIS A 445 -3.36 -10.90 -23.81
N GLU A 446 -3.12 -10.16 -24.88
CA GLU A 446 -2.18 -10.57 -25.93
C GLU A 446 -0.74 -10.63 -25.41
N ALA A 447 -0.29 -9.61 -24.65
CA ALA A 447 1.02 -9.59 -24.02
C ALA A 447 1.22 -10.78 -23.07
N LYS A 448 0.18 -11.14 -22.30
CA LYS A 448 0.19 -12.33 -21.44
C LYS A 448 0.33 -13.63 -22.24
N GLN A 449 -0.36 -13.75 -23.38
CA GLN A 449 -0.24 -14.92 -24.27
C GLN A 449 1.17 -15.02 -24.90
N ILE A 450 1.81 -13.89 -25.22
CA ILE A 450 3.20 -13.83 -25.70
C ILE A 450 4.19 -14.22 -24.58
N GLY A 451 3.76 -14.22 -23.31
CA GLY A 451 4.63 -14.47 -22.17
C GLY A 451 5.47 -13.25 -21.78
N VAL A 452 4.92 -12.03 -21.93
CA VAL A 452 5.55 -10.81 -21.40
C VAL A 452 5.43 -10.83 -19.87
N GLN A 453 6.57 -10.85 -19.18
CA GLN A 453 6.65 -10.89 -17.72
C GLN A 453 6.83 -9.53 -17.08
N TYR A 454 7.52 -8.60 -17.75
CA TYR A 454 7.72 -7.23 -17.27
C TYR A 454 6.80 -6.31 -18.07
N ILE A 455 5.73 -5.82 -17.46
CA ILE A 455 4.62 -5.22 -18.19
C ILE A 455 4.25 -3.88 -17.58
N GLY A 456 3.91 -2.91 -18.42
CA GLY A 456 3.52 -1.59 -17.98
C GLY A 456 2.86 -0.76 -19.06
N LEU A 457 2.74 0.53 -18.80
CA LEU A 457 2.27 1.54 -19.74
C LEU A 457 3.12 2.80 -19.58
N CYS A 458 3.53 3.40 -20.70
CA CYS A 458 4.44 4.54 -20.73
C CYS A 458 3.68 5.89 -20.86
N CYS A 459 4.24 6.88 -21.55
CA CYS A 459 3.68 8.23 -21.70
C CYS A 459 2.22 8.20 -22.17
N GLY A 460 1.31 8.81 -21.39
CA GLY A 460 -0.15 8.79 -21.60
C GLY A 460 -0.88 7.84 -20.65
N ASN A 461 -0.15 7.04 -19.85
CA ASN A 461 -0.69 6.20 -18.80
C ASN A 461 -1.37 7.02 -17.68
N PHE A 462 -2.34 6.40 -17.02
CA PHE A 462 -2.99 6.88 -15.80
C PHE A 462 -3.59 5.69 -15.04
N THR A 463 -3.90 5.90 -13.77
CA THR A 463 -4.22 4.83 -12.81
C THR A 463 -5.33 3.89 -13.26
N SER A 464 -6.37 4.39 -13.92
CA SER A 464 -7.44 3.48 -14.35
C SER A 464 -7.00 2.54 -15.47
N TYR A 465 -6.17 2.97 -16.43
CA TYR A 465 -5.60 2.03 -17.41
C TYR A 465 -4.66 1.03 -16.76
N PHE A 466 -3.86 1.50 -15.82
CA PHE A 466 -2.95 0.63 -15.10
C PHE A 466 -3.69 -0.45 -14.30
N ARG A 467 -4.82 -0.09 -13.66
CA ARG A 467 -5.71 -1.06 -13.01
C ARG A 467 -6.24 -2.10 -13.98
N GLU A 468 -6.74 -1.71 -15.17
CA GLU A 468 -7.23 -2.67 -16.18
C GLU A 468 -6.13 -3.68 -16.56
N LEU A 469 -4.90 -3.20 -16.75
CA LEU A 469 -3.75 -4.05 -17.04
C LEU A 469 -3.45 -4.99 -15.87
N ALA A 470 -3.48 -4.47 -14.65
CA ALA A 470 -3.20 -5.22 -13.43
C ALA A 470 -4.21 -6.35 -13.20
N GLU A 471 -5.49 -6.10 -13.46
CA GLU A 471 -6.57 -7.09 -13.35
C GLU A 471 -6.44 -8.22 -14.37
N VAL A 472 -6.11 -7.91 -15.62
CA VAL A 472 -5.87 -8.92 -16.66
C VAL A 472 -4.66 -9.80 -16.33
N TYR A 473 -3.62 -9.20 -15.73
CA TYR A 473 -2.46 -9.94 -15.23
C TYR A 473 -2.74 -10.76 -13.95
N GLY A 474 -3.96 -10.72 -13.43
CA GLY A 474 -4.44 -11.58 -12.34
C GLY A 474 -4.25 -11.00 -10.95
N THR A 475 -3.95 -9.69 -10.85
CA THR A 475 -3.89 -9.00 -9.56
C THR A 475 -5.25 -8.39 -9.23
N THR A 476 -5.55 -8.23 -7.94
CA THR A 476 -6.74 -7.50 -7.46
C THR A 476 -6.26 -6.35 -6.59
N PRO A 477 -5.72 -5.28 -7.19
CA PRO A 477 -5.23 -4.12 -6.45
C PRO A 477 -6.36 -3.43 -5.68
N PRO A 478 -6.04 -2.57 -4.70
CA PRO A 478 -7.05 -1.77 -4.01
C PRO A 478 -7.97 -0.99 -4.95
N ALA A 479 -7.47 -0.51 -6.09
CA ALA A 479 -8.26 0.16 -7.12
C ALA A 479 -9.33 -0.73 -7.78
N SER A 480 -9.21 -2.07 -7.71
CA SER A 480 -10.21 -3.01 -8.25
C SER A 480 -11.57 -2.90 -7.57
N HIS A 481 -11.61 -2.37 -6.34
CA HIS A 481 -12.88 -2.05 -5.70
C HIS A 481 -13.73 -1.07 -6.53
N TYR A 482 -13.08 -0.23 -7.34
CA TYR A 482 -13.70 0.77 -8.20
C TYR A 482 -13.69 0.37 -9.68
N SER A 483 -13.63 -0.92 -9.98
CA SER A 483 -13.63 -1.39 -11.37
C SER A 483 -14.96 -1.08 -12.04
N PRO A 484 -14.96 -0.66 -13.32
CA PRO A 484 -16.17 -0.21 -13.99
C PRO A 484 -17.13 -1.38 -14.14
N ASP A 485 -18.33 -1.22 -13.59
CA ASP A 485 -19.45 -2.13 -13.80
C ASP A 485 -20.56 -1.37 -14.53
N MET A 486 -20.64 -1.59 -15.84
CA MET A 486 -21.65 -0.92 -16.68
C MET A 486 -23.06 -1.48 -16.45
N SER A 487 -23.22 -2.67 -15.87
CA SER A 487 -24.54 -3.22 -15.53
C SER A 487 -25.25 -2.37 -14.47
N MET A 488 -24.47 -1.68 -13.63
CA MET A 488 -24.96 -0.74 -12.61
C MET A 488 -25.33 0.64 -13.17
N ASN A 489 -25.12 0.88 -14.47
CA ASN A 489 -25.45 2.16 -15.07
C ASN A 489 -26.96 2.28 -15.33
N SER A 490 -27.59 3.36 -14.86
CA SER A 490 -29.03 3.54 -15.02
C SER A 490 -29.49 3.65 -16.47
N VAL A 491 -28.66 4.13 -17.40
CA VAL A 491 -29.01 4.32 -18.81
C VAL A 491 -28.51 3.17 -19.68
N PHE A 492 -27.30 2.67 -19.41
CA PHE A 492 -26.61 1.69 -20.25
C PHE A 492 -26.59 0.28 -19.68
N GLY A 493 -26.99 0.10 -18.42
CA GLY A 493 -26.97 -1.17 -17.72
C GLY A 493 -28.06 -2.15 -18.16
N ASP A 494 -28.02 -3.32 -17.54
CA ASP A 494 -28.90 -4.43 -17.87
C ASP A 494 -30.25 -4.29 -17.16
N GLU A 495 -31.33 -4.64 -17.84
CA GLU A 495 -32.69 -4.59 -17.27
C GLU A 495 -32.85 -5.56 -16.07
N GLU A 496 -32.09 -6.65 -16.06
CA GLU A 496 -32.13 -7.70 -15.03
C GLU A 496 -31.61 -7.24 -13.66
N THR A 497 -30.78 -6.20 -13.61
CA THR A 497 -30.23 -5.67 -12.34
C THR A 497 -31.26 -4.84 -11.54
N GLY A 498 -32.43 -4.54 -12.13
CA GLY A 498 -33.46 -3.70 -11.52
C GLY A 498 -33.10 -2.22 -11.41
N VAL A 499 -31.92 -1.82 -11.90
CA VAL A 499 -31.46 -0.41 -11.94
C VAL A 499 -32.12 0.35 -13.09
N THR A 500 -32.49 -0.37 -14.16
CA THR A 500 -33.10 0.18 -15.37
C THR A 500 -34.62 0.08 -15.29
N ASN A 501 -35.32 1.22 -15.36
CA ASN A 501 -36.79 1.28 -15.42
C ASN A 501 -37.26 1.76 -16.81
N SER A 502 -38.59 1.80 -17.02
CA SER A 502 -39.16 2.21 -18.31
C SER A 502 -38.78 3.64 -18.74
N LEU A 503 -38.58 4.55 -17.79
CA LEU A 503 -38.07 5.90 -18.06
C LEU A 503 -36.61 5.85 -18.51
N ALA A 504 -35.79 5.02 -17.86
CA ALA A 504 -34.39 4.84 -18.19
C ALA A 504 -34.19 4.20 -19.58
N ALA A 505 -35.01 3.23 -19.96
CA ALA A 505 -35.02 2.68 -21.32
C ALA A 505 -35.34 3.76 -22.37
N LYS A 506 -36.33 4.61 -22.11
CA LYS A 506 -36.65 5.76 -22.97
C LYS A 506 -35.52 6.79 -23.01
N MET A 507 -34.85 7.04 -21.87
CA MET A 507 -33.66 7.90 -21.83
C MET A 507 -32.50 7.31 -22.64
N LYS A 508 -32.30 5.97 -22.61
CA LYS A 508 -31.32 5.28 -23.45
C LYS A 508 -31.63 5.48 -24.93
N GLU A 509 -32.88 5.27 -25.34
CA GLU A 509 -33.33 5.49 -26.73
C GLU A 509 -33.07 6.92 -27.20
N PHE A 510 -33.39 7.92 -26.38
CA PHE A 510 -33.21 9.34 -26.70
C PHE A 510 -31.73 9.72 -26.71
N THR A 511 -30.96 9.29 -25.71
CA THR A 511 -29.53 9.59 -25.57
C THR A 511 -28.73 9.00 -26.74
N LEU A 512 -29.06 7.79 -27.17
CA LEU A 512 -28.41 7.13 -28.30
C LEU A 512 -28.98 7.55 -29.66
N GLY A 513 -30.03 8.37 -29.69
CA GLY A 513 -30.71 8.76 -30.94
C GLY A 513 -31.31 7.57 -31.70
N ILE A 514 -31.56 6.45 -31.02
CA ILE A 514 -32.21 5.25 -31.58
C ILE A 514 -33.65 5.59 -31.96
N LYS A 515 -34.29 6.44 -31.15
CA LYS A 515 -35.60 7.01 -31.43
C LYS A 515 -35.41 8.45 -31.89
N LYS A 516 -35.70 8.70 -33.16
CA LYS A 516 -35.64 10.03 -33.80
C LYS A 516 -36.96 10.75 -33.70
#